data_AF-A0A936L0B7-F1
#
_entry.id   AF-A0A936L0B7-F1
#
_cell.length_a   1.000
_cell.length_b   1.000
_cell.length_c   1.000
_cell.angle_alpha   90.00
_cell.angle_beta   90.00
_cell.angle_gamma   90.00
#
_symmetry.space_group_name_H-M   'P 1'
#
loop_
_entity.id
_entity.type
_entity.pdbx_description
1 polymer ?
#
loop_
_entity_poly.entity_id
_entity_poly.type
_entity_poly.pdbx_seq_one_letter_code
_entity_poly.pdbx_strand_id
1 'polypeptide(L)'
;MNGYVESAFIVPRISNISDIHRTLYEVYLCLICVFSFVCDAVAHDTVSLSTSYQSILQAREEAMLQASAFEKADHMTGNWWGVRDRLYDSGVEIFAFYNSIFNGNVSGGSHPQHSSYVDDAFFGLKFDLEKLFDWRNGLFVISGINRSGKSLTTNYVGSIYSVQQMVGGQQPFLYQVYLQQKLFENKLRLKLGRFGASDDFNASPFYGYSLNNGINGDIRNVLFNTRFRLIPSRFGPGRCFTIRRPISM
;
A
#
# COMPACT_ATOMS: atom_id res chain seq x y z
N MET A 1 31.03 18.74 22.11
CA MET A 1 31.59 17.55 21.43
C MET A 1 30.97 16.32 22.09
N ASN A 2 29.83 15.85 21.59
CA ASN A 2 29.17 14.65 22.11
C ASN A 2 29.32 13.55 21.07
N GLY A 3 30.00 12.48 21.48
CA GLY A 3 30.32 11.32 20.65
C GLY A 3 29.09 10.47 20.36
N TYR A 4 28.92 10.12 19.09
CA TYR A 4 28.07 9.02 18.67
C TYR A 4 28.89 7.74 18.79
N VAL A 5 28.33 6.75 19.51
CA VAL A 5 28.83 5.39 19.53
C VAL A 5 28.45 4.77 18.19
N GLU A 6 29.42 4.59 17.29
CA GLU A 6 29.26 3.73 16.12
C GLU A 6 29.06 2.29 16.62
N SER A 7 27.82 1.83 16.66
CA SER A 7 27.54 0.39 16.65
C SER A 7 27.93 -0.14 15.28
N ALA A 8 29.16 -0.65 15.17
CA ALA A 8 29.63 -1.40 14.02
C ALA A 8 28.70 -2.61 13.82
N PHE A 9 27.76 -2.48 12.89
CA PHE A 9 26.98 -3.61 12.39
C PHE A 9 27.94 -4.49 11.61
N ILE A 10 28.29 -5.64 12.18
CA ILE A 10 29.13 -6.65 11.54
C ILE A 10 28.41 -7.11 10.28
N VAL A 11 28.83 -6.60 9.13
CA VAL A 11 28.50 -7.16 7.81
C VAL A 11 28.99 -8.60 7.81
N PRO A 12 28.12 -9.62 7.68
CA PRO A 12 28.61 -10.99 7.50
C PRO A 12 29.39 -11.01 6.19
N ARG A 13 30.71 -11.18 6.28
CA ARG A 13 31.55 -11.43 5.11
C ARG A 13 31.12 -12.80 4.57
N ILE A 14 30.37 -12.80 3.47
CA ILE A 14 30.00 -14.01 2.73
C ILE A 14 31.30 -14.72 2.37
N SER A 15 31.61 -15.78 3.12
CA SER A 15 32.88 -16.49 3.05
C SER A 15 32.69 -17.98 2.79
N ASN A 16 31.45 -18.49 2.92
CA ASN A 16 31.14 -19.90 2.76
C ASN A 16 29.83 -20.15 1.99
N ILE A 17 29.79 -21.28 1.26
CA ILE A 17 28.62 -21.76 0.50
C ILE A 17 27.37 -21.94 1.37
N SER A 18 27.54 -22.29 2.66
CA SER A 18 26.43 -22.44 3.61
C SER A 18 25.67 -21.14 3.90
N ASP A 19 26.37 -20.00 3.91
CA ASP A 19 25.75 -18.70 4.14
C ASP A 19 24.90 -18.28 2.93
N ILE A 20 25.37 -18.62 1.73
CA ILE A 20 24.62 -18.39 0.48
C ILE A 20 23.32 -19.21 0.49
N HIS A 21 23.37 -20.49 0.86
CA HIS A 21 22.17 -21.33 0.95
C HIS A 21 21.17 -20.81 1.99
N ARG A 22 21.66 -20.31 3.14
CA ARG A 22 20.81 -19.73 4.19
C ARG A 22 20.14 -18.43 3.74
N THR A 23 20.89 -17.53 3.12
CA THR A 23 20.35 -16.28 2.56
C THR A 23 19.34 -16.54 1.44
N LEU A 24 19.63 -17.49 0.54
CA LEU A 24 18.69 -17.90 -0.50
C LEU A 24 17.41 -18.48 0.10
N TYR A 25 17.51 -19.26 1.17
CA TYR A 25 16.36 -19.82 1.86
C TYR A 25 15.50 -18.73 2.53
N GLU A 26 16.11 -17.76 3.22
CA GLU A 26 15.38 -16.65 3.85
C GLU A 26 14.68 -15.75 2.83
N VAL A 27 15.32 -15.49 1.69
CA VAL A 27 14.72 -14.77 0.56
C VAL A 27 13.56 -15.55 -0.05
N TYR A 28 13.76 -16.85 -0.28
CA TYR A 28 12.73 -17.72 -0.85
C TYR A 28 11.52 -17.80 0.08
N LEU A 29 11.75 -17.87 1.40
CA LEU A 29 10.70 -17.79 2.40
C LEU A 29 9.96 -16.45 2.35
N CYS A 30 10.67 -15.32 2.25
CA CYS A 30 10.05 -14.00 2.08
C CYS A 30 9.18 -13.90 0.82
N LEU A 31 9.68 -14.40 -0.31
CA LEU A 31 8.95 -14.46 -1.57
C LEU A 31 7.69 -15.34 -1.47
N ILE A 32 7.80 -16.50 -0.83
CA ILE A 32 6.66 -17.38 -0.56
C ILE A 32 5.65 -16.67 0.34
N CYS A 33 6.08 -16.02 1.43
CA CYS A 33 5.17 -15.30 2.33
C CYS A 33 4.43 -14.18 1.61
N VAL A 34 5.11 -13.40 0.76
CA VAL A 34 4.47 -12.37 -0.06
C VAL A 34 3.49 -12.99 -1.05
N PHE A 35 3.89 -14.06 -1.73
CA PHE A 35 3.04 -14.76 -2.69
C PHE A 35 1.79 -15.36 -2.02
N SER A 36 1.95 -16.05 -0.90
CA SER A 36 0.85 -16.60 -0.09
C SER A 36 -0.10 -15.51 0.38
N PHE A 37 0.42 -14.40 0.90
CA PHE A 37 -0.42 -13.28 1.34
C PHE A 37 -1.22 -12.66 0.18
N VAL A 38 -0.58 -12.47 -0.98
CA VAL A 38 -1.27 -11.98 -2.18
C VAL A 38 -2.30 -13.00 -2.65
N CYS A 39 -2.00 -14.30 -2.63
CA CYS A 39 -2.94 -15.35 -2.96
C CYS A 39 -4.15 -15.38 -2.03
N ASP A 40 -3.96 -15.25 -0.71
CA ASP A 40 -5.03 -15.19 0.28
C ASP A 40 -5.91 -13.96 0.05
N ALA A 41 -5.28 -12.82 -0.24
CA ALA A 41 -5.97 -11.58 -0.62
C ALA A 41 -6.79 -11.74 -1.91
N VAL A 42 -6.26 -12.43 -2.93
CA VAL A 42 -6.99 -12.77 -4.16
C VAL A 42 -8.17 -13.71 -3.88
N ALA A 43 -7.96 -14.72 -3.04
CA ALA A 43 -8.99 -15.70 -2.69
C ALA A 43 -10.16 -15.05 -1.95
N HIS A 44 -9.88 -14.15 -1.00
CA HIS A 44 -10.90 -13.43 -0.24
C HIS A 44 -11.68 -12.41 -1.08
N ASP A 45 -11.08 -11.88 -2.16
CA ASP A 45 -11.73 -10.92 -3.06
C ASP A 45 -12.86 -11.53 -3.92
N THR A 46 -13.06 -12.86 -3.85
CA THR A 46 -14.21 -13.57 -4.46
C THR A 46 -15.51 -13.43 -3.66
N VAL A 47 -15.47 -12.90 -2.43
CA VAL A 47 -16.64 -12.70 -1.57
C VAL A 47 -17.22 -11.30 -1.78
N SER A 48 -18.55 -11.19 -1.89
CA SER A 48 -19.24 -9.91 -2.12
C SER A 48 -19.12 -8.97 -0.92
N LEU A 49 -18.30 -7.93 -1.05
CA LEU A 49 -18.04 -6.96 0.01
C LEU A 49 -19.19 -5.96 0.15
N SER A 50 -19.70 -5.81 1.38
CA SER A 50 -20.77 -4.87 1.69
C SER A 50 -20.27 -3.42 1.74
N THR A 51 -21.20 -2.48 1.53
CA THR A 51 -21.10 -1.01 1.44
C THR A 51 -20.12 -0.31 2.39
N SER A 52 -19.89 -0.88 3.56
CA SER A 52 -19.21 -0.24 4.70
C SER A 52 -17.69 -0.28 4.63
N TYR A 53 -17.13 -0.94 3.62
CA TYR A 53 -15.74 -1.36 3.61
C TYR A 53 -14.92 -0.69 2.51
N GLN A 54 -14.95 0.65 2.39
CA GLN A 54 -14.04 1.35 1.45
C GLN A 54 -12.64 1.47 2.08
N SER A 55 -11.62 0.99 1.37
CA SER A 55 -10.22 1.13 1.77
C SER A 55 -9.48 2.02 0.78
N ILE A 56 -8.60 2.88 1.28
CA ILE A 56 -7.80 3.76 0.44
C ILE A 56 -6.35 3.46 0.79
N LEU A 57 -5.51 3.27 -0.22
CA LEU A 57 -4.08 3.35 -0.04
C LEU A 57 -3.74 4.75 0.36
N GLN A 58 -2.78 4.93 1.27
CA GLN A 58 -2.37 6.28 1.56
C GLN A 58 -1.82 6.90 0.27
N ALA A 59 -2.23 8.13 -0.06
CA ALA A 59 -1.70 8.86 -1.21
C ALA A 59 -0.15 8.91 -1.22
N ARG A 60 0.46 8.80 -0.04
CA ARG A 60 1.90 8.61 0.16
C ARG A 60 2.40 7.26 -0.37
N GLU A 61 1.74 6.17 -0.01
CA GLU A 61 2.11 4.83 -0.47
C GLU A 61 1.99 4.76 -1.99
N GLU A 62 0.99 5.40 -2.60
CA GLU A 62 0.89 5.47 -4.05
C GLU A 62 2.00 6.30 -4.69
N ALA A 63 2.37 7.41 -4.05
CA ALA A 63 3.53 8.19 -4.47
C ALA A 63 4.82 7.37 -4.37
N MET A 64 4.98 6.54 -3.33
CA MET A 64 6.10 5.62 -3.17
C MET A 64 6.08 4.50 -4.22
N LEU A 65 4.92 3.94 -4.56
CA LEU A 65 4.78 2.97 -5.65
C LEU A 65 5.23 3.56 -6.99
N GLN A 66 5.03 4.86 -7.20
CA GLN A 66 5.42 5.57 -8.41
C GLN A 66 6.89 6.05 -8.39
N ALA A 67 7.57 5.99 -7.26
CA ALA A 67 8.98 6.37 -7.15
C ALA A 67 9.86 5.38 -7.94
N SER A 68 10.93 5.92 -8.53
CA SER A 68 11.80 5.21 -9.46
C SER A 68 13.21 4.98 -8.94
N ALA A 69 13.47 5.21 -7.64
CA ALA A 69 14.79 4.98 -7.04
C ALA A 69 14.61 4.17 -5.75
N PHE A 70 15.37 3.09 -5.64
CA PHE A 70 15.46 2.31 -4.41
C PHE A 70 16.46 2.97 -3.46
N GLU A 71 16.02 3.27 -2.24
CA GLU A 71 16.86 3.82 -1.18
C GLU A 71 16.82 2.89 0.03
N LYS A 72 17.98 2.35 0.43
CA LYS A 72 18.07 1.41 1.56
C LYS A 72 17.48 1.99 2.86
N ALA A 73 17.63 3.30 3.07
CA ALA A 73 17.14 4.00 4.25
C ALA A 73 15.60 4.00 4.37
N ASP A 74 14.89 3.82 3.26
CA ASP A 74 13.42 3.81 3.23
C ASP A 74 12.83 2.43 3.60
N HIS A 75 13.68 1.41 3.78
CA HIS A 75 13.23 0.04 4.02
C HIS A 75 13.69 -0.51 5.37
N MET A 76 12.72 -0.86 6.22
CA MET A 76 12.96 -1.37 7.57
C MET A 76 13.76 -2.69 7.61
N THR A 77 13.65 -3.52 6.57
CA THR A 77 14.37 -4.81 6.45
C THR A 77 15.68 -4.70 5.65
N GLY A 78 16.06 -3.49 5.23
CA GLY A 78 17.26 -3.26 4.43
C GLY A 78 17.22 -3.93 3.06
N ASN A 79 18.38 -4.36 2.57
CA ASN A 79 18.58 -4.88 1.21
C ASN A 79 18.78 -6.40 1.12
N TRP A 80 18.58 -7.14 2.22
CA TRP A 80 18.70 -8.61 2.29
C TRP A 80 20.01 -9.13 1.65
N TRP A 81 21.16 -8.64 2.14
CA TRP A 81 22.48 -9.00 1.60
C TRP A 81 22.64 -8.74 0.09
N GLY A 82 21.96 -7.71 -0.43
CA GLY A 82 22.00 -7.30 -1.84
C GLY A 82 21.00 -8.03 -2.73
N VAL A 83 20.20 -8.96 -2.20
CA VAL A 83 19.15 -9.61 -2.99
C VAL A 83 18.08 -8.62 -3.44
N ARG A 84 17.70 -7.69 -2.57
CA ARG A 84 16.71 -6.67 -2.90
C ARG A 84 17.17 -5.77 -4.04
N ASP A 85 18.46 -5.40 -4.01
CA ASP A 85 19.11 -4.60 -5.04
C ASP A 85 19.11 -5.36 -6.38
N ARG A 86 19.48 -6.65 -6.37
CA ARG A 86 19.44 -7.50 -7.58
C ARG A 86 18.04 -7.64 -8.18
N LEU A 87 17.02 -7.83 -7.33
CA LEU A 87 15.63 -7.89 -7.78
C LEU A 87 15.24 -6.56 -8.43
N TYR A 88 15.55 -5.44 -7.77
CA TYR A 88 15.26 -4.11 -8.27
C TYR A 88 15.96 -3.80 -9.61
N ASP A 89 17.22 -4.19 -9.73
CA ASP A 89 18.01 -4.06 -10.96
C ASP A 89 17.47 -4.94 -12.08
N SER A 90 16.91 -6.11 -11.74
CA SER A 90 16.20 -6.97 -12.69
C SER A 90 14.78 -6.49 -13.05
N GLY A 91 14.29 -5.43 -12.40
CA GLY A 91 12.95 -4.88 -12.64
C GLY A 91 11.84 -5.42 -11.76
N VAL A 92 12.17 -6.07 -10.64
CA VAL A 92 11.20 -6.54 -9.64
C VAL A 92 11.42 -5.81 -8.32
N GLU A 93 10.42 -5.08 -7.85
CA GLU A 93 10.45 -4.41 -6.55
C GLU A 93 9.41 -5.01 -5.61
N ILE A 94 9.86 -5.38 -4.42
CA ILE A 94 9.02 -5.88 -3.34
C ILE A 94 8.83 -4.78 -2.30
N PHE A 95 7.60 -4.34 -2.14
CA PHE A 95 7.22 -3.33 -1.17
C PHE A 95 6.24 -3.89 -0.13
N ALA A 96 6.35 -3.34 1.07
CA ALA A 96 5.47 -3.63 2.17
C ALA A 96 5.36 -2.38 3.05
N PHE A 97 4.13 -2.02 3.41
CA PHE A 97 3.86 -0.95 4.36
C PHE A 97 3.02 -1.52 5.50
N TYR A 98 3.29 -1.05 6.70
CA TYR A 98 2.49 -1.37 7.86
C TYR A 98 2.12 -0.06 8.54
N ASN A 99 0.83 0.15 8.73
CA ASN A 99 0.35 1.30 9.47
C ASN A 99 -0.58 0.86 10.58
N SER A 100 -0.57 1.63 11.66
CA SER A 100 -1.39 1.35 12.83
C SER A 100 -1.89 2.65 13.43
N ILE A 101 -3.13 2.63 13.92
CA ILE A 101 -3.73 3.75 14.64
C ILE A 101 -4.33 3.26 15.96
N PHE A 102 -3.79 3.80 17.04
CA PHE A 102 -4.35 3.69 18.37
C PHE A 102 -5.04 5.01 18.76
N ASN A 103 -6.34 4.96 19.10
CA ASN A 103 -7.08 6.14 19.55
C ASN A 103 -7.92 5.82 20.79
N GLY A 104 -8.09 6.84 21.63
CA GLY A 104 -9.03 6.83 22.76
C GLY A 104 -10.13 7.88 22.61
N ASN A 105 -11.36 7.51 22.92
CA ASN A 105 -12.45 8.44 23.18
C ASN A 105 -12.39 8.89 24.65
N VAL A 106 -11.77 10.04 24.93
CA VAL A 106 -11.58 10.54 26.30
C VAL A 106 -12.89 11.04 26.92
N SER A 107 -13.71 11.76 26.14
CA SER A 107 -14.95 12.38 26.63
C SER A 107 -15.95 12.62 25.50
N GLY A 108 -17.25 12.52 25.80
CA GLY A 108 -18.33 12.69 24.82
C GLY A 108 -18.56 11.45 23.95
N GLY A 109 -19.29 11.62 22.84
CA GLY A 109 -19.70 10.51 21.97
C GLY A 109 -20.77 9.62 22.61
N SER A 110 -20.98 8.44 22.03
CA SER A 110 -21.96 7.46 22.53
C SER A 110 -21.48 6.74 23.78
N HIS A 111 -20.19 6.44 23.88
CA HIS A 111 -19.59 5.73 25.01
C HIS A 111 -18.18 6.29 25.29
N PRO A 112 -18.02 7.17 26.29
CA PRO A 112 -16.73 7.76 26.64
C PRO A 112 -15.80 6.74 27.32
N GLN A 113 -14.52 7.10 27.45
CA GLN A 113 -13.48 6.34 28.17
C GLN A 113 -13.17 4.95 27.58
N HIS A 114 -13.27 4.83 26.26
CA HIS A 114 -12.91 3.62 25.54
C HIS A 114 -11.80 3.90 24.54
N SER A 115 -11.01 2.88 24.19
CA SER A 115 -9.98 2.96 23.17
C SER A 115 -10.14 1.86 22.14
N SER A 116 -9.56 2.07 20.98
CA SER A 116 -9.49 1.05 19.95
C SER A 116 -8.20 1.14 19.16
N TYR A 117 -7.86 0.01 18.57
CA TYR A 117 -6.72 -0.19 17.71
C TYR A 117 -7.20 -0.69 16.35
N VAL A 118 -6.60 -0.14 15.30
CA VAL A 118 -6.73 -0.65 13.92
C VAL A 118 -5.37 -0.63 13.25
N ASP A 119 -5.19 -1.53 12.30
CA ASP A 119 -4.02 -1.55 11.44
C ASP A 119 -4.36 -1.90 10.00
N ASP A 120 -3.40 -1.61 9.12
CA ASP A 120 -3.33 -2.20 7.80
C ASP A 120 -1.90 -2.63 7.44
N ALA A 121 -1.84 -3.80 6.81
CA ALA A 121 -0.63 -4.40 6.32
C ALA A 121 -0.76 -4.52 4.80
N PHE A 122 -0.01 -3.69 4.10
CA PHE A 122 -0.01 -3.58 2.65
C PHE A 122 1.22 -4.27 2.07
N PHE A 123 1.02 -5.12 1.06
CA PHE A 123 2.11 -5.86 0.45
C PHE A 123 1.90 -5.97 -1.05
N GLY A 124 2.99 -5.93 -1.81
CA GLY A 124 2.88 -6.14 -3.24
C GLY A 124 4.21 -6.17 -3.98
N LEU A 125 4.06 -6.32 -5.29
CA LEU A 125 5.13 -6.42 -6.27
C LEU A 125 4.91 -5.38 -7.36
N LYS A 126 6.01 -4.73 -7.73
CA LYS A 126 6.08 -3.82 -8.87
C LYS A 126 7.06 -4.38 -9.89
N PHE A 127 6.63 -4.42 -11.13
CA PHE A 127 7.38 -4.96 -12.26
C PHE A 127 7.64 -3.84 -13.26
N ASP A 128 8.92 -3.48 -13.40
CA ASP A 128 9.42 -2.60 -14.45
C ASP A 128 9.54 -3.41 -15.75
N LEU A 129 8.61 -3.20 -16.66
CA LEU A 129 8.51 -4.00 -17.89
C LEU A 129 9.60 -3.63 -18.90
N GLU A 130 10.24 -2.47 -18.75
CA GLU A 130 11.38 -2.08 -19.56
C GLU A 130 12.60 -2.93 -19.20
N LYS A 131 12.87 -3.09 -17.91
CA LYS A 131 13.96 -3.96 -17.44
C LYS A 131 13.70 -5.45 -17.69
N LEU A 132 12.45 -5.90 -17.59
CA LEU A 132 12.09 -7.32 -17.71
C LEU A 132 11.91 -7.80 -19.15
N PHE A 133 11.29 -6.98 -20.02
CA PHE A 133 10.84 -7.39 -21.35
C PHE A 133 11.16 -6.37 -22.44
N ASP A 134 11.98 -5.34 -22.15
CA ASP A 134 12.26 -4.21 -23.04
C ASP A 134 10.99 -3.43 -23.48
N TRP A 135 9.91 -3.57 -22.72
CA TRP A 135 8.69 -2.81 -22.94
C TRP A 135 8.83 -1.44 -22.29
N ARG A 136 9.31 -0.49 -23.10
CA ARG A 136 9.56 0.90 -22.70
C ARG A 136 8.39 1.55 -21.96
N ASN A 137 8.69 2.14 -20.82
CA ASN A 137 7.74 2.88 -19.97
C ASN A 137 6.51 2.06 -19.50
N GLY A 138 6.61 0.73 -19.49
CA GLY A 138 5.60 -0.18 -18.99
C GLY A 138 5.80 -0.49 -17.50
N LEU A 139 4.70 -0.51 -16.74
CA LEU A 139 4.70 -0.85 -15.32
C LEU A 139 3.54 -1.79 -15.01
N PHE A 140 3.81 -2.91 -14.35
CA PHE A 140 2.77 -3.78 -13.82
C PHE A 140 2.86 -3.83 -12.30
N VAL A 141 1.72 -3.69 -11.62
CA VAL A 141 1.63 -3.69 -10.15
C VAL A 141 0.57 -4.66 -9.70
N ILE A 142 0.89 -5.45 -8.68
CA ILE A 142 -0.03 -6.30 -7.94
C ILE A 142 0.18 -6.10 -6.44
N SER A 143 -0.90 -5.92 -5.69
CA SER A 143 -0.84 -5.73 -4.24
C SER A 143 -2.10 -6.20 -3.54
N GLY A 144 -1.92 -6.68 -2.31
CA GLY A 144 -2.97 -7.01 -1.37
C GLY A 144 -2.84 -6.17 -0.11
N ILE A 145 -3.94 -6.04 0.61
CA ILE A 145 -3.98 -5.38 1.91
C ILE A 145 -4.72 -6.28 2.89
N ASN A 146 -4.26 -6.33 4.13
CA ASN A 146 -4.97 -6.94 5.24
C ASN A 146 -5.18 -5.89 6.31
N ARG A 147 -6.44 -5.68 6.70
CA ARG A 147 -6.80 -4.73 7.74
C ARG A 147 -7.39 -5.45 8.93
N SER A 148 -6.96 -5.09 10.12
CA SER A 148 -7.52 -5.64 11.37
C SER A 148 -7.90 -4.54 12.35
N GLY A 149 -8.64 -4.94 13.39
CA GLY A 149 -9.04 -4.06 14.48
C GLY A 149 -10.51 -3.67 14.48
N LYS A 150 -10.88 -2.78 15.40
CA LYS A 150 -12.27 -2.38 15.65
C LYS A 150 -12.45 -0.88 15.50
N SER A 151 -13.57 -0.46 14.93
CA SER A 151 -13.88 0.96 14.75
C SER A 151 -14.19 1.65 16.08
N LEU A 152 -13.33 2.60 16.49
CA LEU A 152 -13.63 3.50 17.61
C LEU A 152 -14.87 4.34 17.30
N THR A 153 -15.03 4.76 16.04
CA THR A 153 -16.15 5.61 15.63
C THR A 153 -17.48 4.92 15.75
N THR A 154 -17.60 3.70 15.23
CA THR A 154 -18.86 2.95 15.22
C THR A 154 -19.29 2.55 16.63
N ASN A 155 -18.33 2.19 17.48
CA ASN A 155 -18.63 1.65 18.80
C ASN A 155 -18.79 2.73 19.88
N TYR A 156 -18.02 3.82 19.79
CA TYR A 156 -17.81 4.72 20.93
C TYR A 156 -17.99 6.22 20.63
N VAL A 157 -17.88 6.68 19.38
CA VAL A 157 -17.93 8.13 19.04
C VAL A 157 -19.24 8.53 18.36
N GLY A 158 -19.69 7.81 17.32
CA GLY A 158 -20.90 8.13 16.56
C GLY A 158 -20.73 9.21 15.46
N SER A 159 -19.51 9.48 15.00
CA SER A 159 -19.25 10.44 13.91
C SER A 159 -19.58 9.86 12.52
N ILE A 160 -20.01 10.72 11.59
CA ILE A 160 -20.21 10.36 10.18
C ILE A 160 -18.88 10.02 9.48
N TYR A 161 -17.80 10.68 9.87
CA TYR A 161 -16.44 10.39 9.40
C TYR A 161 -15.71 9.57 10.47
N SER A 162 -15.09 8.47 10.05
CA SER A 162 -14.30 7.68 11.00
C SER A 162 -13.07 8.46 11.45
N VAL A 163 -12.85 8.48 12.77
CA VAL A 163 -11.68 9.08 13.42
C VAL A 163 -10.41 8.24 13.25
N GLN A 164 -10.58 7.03 12.71
CA GLN A 164 -9.51 6.10 12.33
C GLN A 164 -9.59 5.84 10.83
N GLN A 165 -8.58 6.28 10.08
CA GLN A 165 -8.60 6.25 8.62
C GLN A 165 -8.68 4.82 8.04
N MET A 166 -8.04 3.86 8.71
CA MET A 166 -7.92 2.47 8.28
C MET A 166 -9.19 1.63 8.51
N VAL A 167 -10.23 2.20 9.13
CA VAL A 167 -11.51 1.51 9.31
C VAL A 167 -12.25 1.43 7.96
N GLY A 168 -12.63 0.21 7.58
CA GLY A 168 -13.11 -0.17 6.25
C GLY A 168 -12.31 -1.38 5.70
N GLY A 169 -12.99 -2.45 5.29
CA GLY A 169 -12.43 -3.71 4.81
C GLY A 169 -11.62 -4.51 5.81
N GLN A 170 -12.09 -4.79 7.04
CA GLN A 170 -11.33 -5.52 8.08
C GLN A 170 -11.16 -7.04 7.75
N GLN A 171 -10.43 -7.32 6.69
CA GLN A 171 -10.07 -8.65 6.18
C GLN A 171 -8.93 -8.50 5.15
N PRO A 172 -8.25 -9.58 4.74
CA PRO A 172 -7.37 -9.53 3.57
C PRO A 172 -8.19 -9.43 2.29
N PHE A 173 -7.76 -8.59 1.35
CA PHE A 173 -8.34 -8.50 0.00
C PHE A 173 -7.34 -7.94 -1.01
N LEU A 174 -7.53 -8.29 -2.28
CA LEU A 174 -6.71 -7.81 -3.39
C LEU A 174 -6.97 -6.32 -3.62
N TYR A 175 -5.92 -5.51 -3.47
CA TYR A 175 -6.02 -4.07 -3.50
C TYR A 175 -5.86 -3.53 -4.92
N GLN A 176 -4.69 -3.71 -5.54
CA GLN A 176 -4.44 -3.24 -6.91
C GLN A 176 -3.88 -4.36 -7.79
N VAL A 177 -4.38 -4.45 -9.02
CA VAL A 177 -3.77 -5.20 -10.12
C VAL A 177 -3.91 -4.36 -11.37
N TYR A 178 -2.85 -3.72 -11.84
CA TYR A 178 -2.93 -2.89 -13.03
C TYR A 178 -1.68 -2.93 -13.89
N LEU A 179 -1.90 -2.72 -15.18
CA LEU A 179 -0.88 -2.39 -16.16
C LEU A 179 -0.95 -0.89 -16.45
N GLN A 180 0.20 -0.24 -16.43
CA GLN A 180 0.34 1.18 -16.73
C GLN A 180 1.34 1.37 -17.86
N GLN A 181 0.99 2.27 -18.79
CA GLN A 181 1.86 2.72 -19.88
C GLN A 181 2.00 4.24 -19.82
N LYS A 182 3.24 4.73 -19.85
CA LYS A 182 3.49 6.16 -20.13
C LYS A 182 3.81 6.34 -21.61
N LEU A 183 3.21 7.36 -22.23
CA LEU A 183 3.32 7.70 -23.65
C LEU A 183 3.70 9.17 -23.79
N PHE A 184 4.26 9.52 -24.96
CA PHE A 184 4.61 10.90 -25.33
C PHE A 184 5.50 11.60 -24.30
N GLU A 185 6.64 11.00 -23.94
CA GLU A 185 7.58 11.55 -22.94
C GLU A 185 6.88 11.86 -21.60
N ASN A 186 6.14 10.87 -21.09
CA ASN A 186 5.35 10.98 -19.85
C ASN A 186 4.17 11.96 -19.87
N LYS A 187 3.84 12.61 -21.00
CA LYS A 187 2.70 13.54 -21.12
C LYS A 187 1.34 12.85 -21.03
N LEU A 188 1.29 11.55 -21.30
CA LEU A 188 0.09 10.74 -21.20
C LEU A 188 0.38 9.47 -20.40
N ARG A 189 -0.49 9.17 -19.45
CA ARG A 189 -0.44 7.94 -18.67
C ARG A 189 -1.74 7.18 -18.84
N LEU A 190 -1.64 5.94 -19.30
CA LEU A 190 -2.75 5.00 -19.41
C LEU A 190 -2.59 3.96 -18.30
N LYS A 191 -3.65 3.71 -17.53
CA LYS A 191 -3.67 2.70 -16.47
C LYS A 191 -4.91 1.84 -16.64
N LEU A 192 -4.73 0.52 -16.73
CA LEU A 192 -5.78 -0.45 -16.98
C LEU A 192 -5.68 -1.60 -15.98
N GLY A 193 -6.77 -1.90 -15.29
CA GLY A 193 -6.83 -3.03 -14.37
C GLY A 193 -7.85 -2.82 -13.25
N ARG A 194 -7.57 -3.40 -12.09
CA ARG A 194 -8.27 -3.18 -10.82
C ARG A 194 -7.46 -2.22 -9.96
N PHE A 195 -7.98 -1.02 -9.75
CA PHE A 195 -7.43 -0.01 -8.85
C PHE A 195 -8.54 1.00 -8.47
N GLY A 196 -8.39 1.76 -7.38
CA GLY A 196 -9.32 2.83 -7.02
C GLY A 196 -9.24 3.95 -8.04
N ALA A 197 -10.36 4.56 -8.44
CA ALA A 197 -10.26 5.76 -9.28
C ALA A 197 -9.69 6.95 -8.47
N SER A 198 -9.82 6.89 -7.16
CA SER A 198 -9.71 8.03 -6.26
C SER A 198 -8.27 8.26 -5.83
N ASP A 199 -7.56 7.16 -5.60
CA ASP A 199 -6.12 6.97 -5.78
C ASP A 199 -5.50 7.94 -6.82
N ASP A 200 -6.06 8.02 -8.04
CA ASP A 200 -5.48 8.84 -9.11
C ASP A 200 -6.04 10.28 -9.22
N PHE A 201 -7.23 10.56 -8.68
CA PHE A 201 -8.00 11.78 -8.99
C PHE A 201 -8.47 12.59 -7.78
N ASN A 202 -8.56 12.00 -6.59
CA ASN A 202 -9.04 12.65 -5.37
C ASN A 202 -8.09 12.44 -4.18
N ALA A 203 -6.89 11.94 -4.45
CA ALA A 203 -5.83 11.74 -3.47
C ALA A 203 -4.80 12.88 -3.49
N SER A 204 -4.22 13.17 -2.32
CA SER A 204 -3.09 14.09 -2.17
C SER A 204 -2.16 13.60 -1.06
N PRO A 205 -0.82 13.63 -1.25
CA PRO A 205 0.14 13.24 -0.21
C PRO A 205 -0.02 14.03 1.09
N PHE A 206 -0.50 15.28 1.02
CA PHE A 206 -0.70 16.14 2.20
C PHE A 206 -1.83 15.65 3.11
N TYR A 207 -2.81 14.94 2.55
CA TYR A 207 -3.95 14.40 3.31
C TYR A 207 -3.56 13.15 4.10
N GLY A 208 -2.52 12.43 3.68
CA GLY A 208 -2.06 11.17 4.26
C GLY A 208 -1.69 11.19 5.75
N TYR A 209 -1.48 12.37 6.34
CA TYR A 209 -1.04 12.51 7.74
C TYR A 209 -2.18 12.61 8.76
N SER A 210 -3.41 12.90 8.36
CA SER A 210 -4.53 13.02 9.30
C SER A 210 -5.04 11.64 9.75
N LEU A 211 -5.40 11.45 11.01
CA LEU A 211 -6.05 10.19 11.41
C LEU A 211 -7.54 10.15 11.02
N ASN A 212 -8.14 11.34 10.84
CA ASN A 212 -9.55 11.51 10.56
C ASN A 212 -9.84 11.52 9.05
N ASN A 213 -10.85 10.74 8.66
CA ASN A 213 -11.27 10.57 7.27
C ASN A 213 -12.03 11.76 6.65
N GLY A 214 -12.38 12.77 7.44
CA GLY A 214 -12.82 14.05 6.89
C GLY A 214 -11.69 14.77 6.14
N ILE A 215 -10.43 14.42 6.43
CA ILE A 215 -9.23 15.06 5.89
C ILE A 215 -8.31 14.05 5.17
N ASN A 216 -8.12 12.84 5.69
CA ASN A 216 -7.17 11.87 5.12
C ASN A 216 -7.74 11.11 3.91
N GLY A 217 -6.87 10.94 2.91
CA GLY A 217 -7.07 10.14 1.72
C GLY A 217 -7.92 10.89 0.73
N ASP A 218 -8.83 10.15 0.09
CA ASP A 218 -9.96 10.75 -0.59
C ASP A 218 -10.85 11.42 0.44
N ILE A 219 -11.03 12.73 0.31
CA ILE A 219 -11.99 13.48 1.14
C ILE A 219 -13.32 12.73 1.05
N ARG A 220 -13.72 12.05 2.13
CA ARG A 220 -14.81 11.05 2.08
C ARG A 220 -16.15 11.65 1.67
N ASN A 221 -16.28 12.98 1.76
CA ASN A 221 -17.43 13.71 1.24
C ASN A 221 -17.68 13.46 -0.27
N VAL A 222 -16.62 13.30 -1.07
CA VAL A 222 -16.76 12.97 -2.50
C VAL A 222 -17.36 11.57 -2.66
N LEU A 223 -16.99 10.61 -1.82
CA LEU A 223 -17.49 9.24 -1.86
C LEU A 223 -18.95 9.14 -1.42
N PHE A 224 -19.35 9.92 -0.41
CA PHE A 224 -20.73 9.92 0.07
C PHE A 224 -21.70 10.61 -0.88
N ASN A 225 -21.24 11.64 -1.59
CA ASN A 225 -22.11 12.50 -2.42
C ASN A 225 -22.05 12.18 -3.92
N THR A 226 -21.09 11.38 -4.37
CA THR A 226 -20.93 11.06 -5.79
C THR A 226 -20.76 9.56 -6.03
N ARG A 227 -20.89 9.12 -7.28
CA ARG A 227 -20.67 7.71 -7.66
C ARG A 227 -19.18 7.38 -7.87
N PHE A 228 -18.31 7.97 -7.06
CA PHE A 228 -16.87 7.77 -7.14
C PHE A 228 -16.52 6.35 -6.68
N ARG A 229 -15.65 5.64 -7.41
CA ARG A 229 -15.31 4.23 -7.15
C ARG A 229 -14.01 4.09 -6.36
N LEU A 230 -14.10 3.38 -5.23
CA LEU A 230 -12.98 2.97 -4.39
C LEU A 230 -12.91 1.45 -4.28
N ILE A 231 -11.73 0.91 -3.96
CA ILE A 231 -11.57 -0.52 -3.69
C ILE A 231 -11.74 -0.77 -2.19
N PRO A 232 -12.40 -1.85 -1.76
CA PRO A 232 -13.23 -2.76 -2.56
C PRO A 232 -14.59 -2.12 -2.89
N SER A 233 -14.93 -2.08 -4.19
CA SER A 233 -16.21 -1.51 -4.65
C SER A 233 -17.31 -2.57 -4.69
N ARG A 234 -18.56 -2.15 -4.45
CA ARG A 234 -19.81 -2.93 -4.57
C ARG A 234 -20.08 -3.59 -5.95
N PHE A 235 -19.24 -3.37 -6.96
CA PHE A 235 -19.50 -3.79 -8.34
C PHE A 235 -18.39 -4.72 -8.86
N GLY A 236 -18.34 -5.95 -8.35
CA GLY A 236 -17.54 -7.04 -8.91
C GLY A 236 -16.03 -6.74 -9.03
N PRO A 237 -15.29 -7.48 -9.88
CA PRO A 237 -13.91 -7.14 -10.19
C PRO A 237 -13.89 -5.78 -10.92
N GLY A 238 -13.78 -4.70 -10.14
CA GLY A 238 -13.79 -3.33 -10.64
C GLY A 238 -12.70 -3.15 -11.68
N ARG A 239 -13.10 -3.02 -12.95
CA ARG A 239 -12.22 -2.61 -14.03
C ARG A 239 -12.21 -1.10 -14.07
N CYS A 240 -11.06 -0.53 -13.77
CA CYS A 240 -10.80 0.89 -13.87
C CYS A 240 -9.88 1.14 -15.07
N PHE A 241 -10.18 2.19 -15.82
CA PHE A 241 -9.33 2.70 -16.87
C PHE A 241 -9.20 4.20 -16.68
N THR A 242 -7.96 4.65 -16.57
CA THR A 242 -7.63 6.04 -16.25
C THR A 242 -6.67 6.59 -17.28
N ILE A 243 -7.00 7.79 -17.78
CA ILE A 243 -6.12 8.61 -18.61
C ILE A 243 -5.76 9.85 -17.83
N ARG A 244 -4.46 10.06 -17.58
CA ARG A 244 -3.97 11.25 -16.87
C ARG A 244 -2.93 11.98 -17.70
N ARG A 245 -3.02 13.31 -17.71
CA ARG A 245 -1.93 14.20 -18.11
C ARG A 245 -1.24 14.70 -16.83
N PRO A 246 0.10 14.67 -16.74
CA PRO A 246 0.80 15.35 -15.65
C PRO A 246 0.43 16.83 -15.68
N ILE A 247 0.21 17.41 -14.50
CA ILE A 247 0.12 18.86 -14.37
C ILE A 247 1.55 19.36 -14.52
N SER A 248 1.83 20.12 -15.58
CA SER A 248 3.08 20.88 -15.70
C SER A 248 3.06 21.96 -14.62
N MET A 249 3.93 21.83 -13.62
CA MET A 249 4.32 22.98 -12.79
C MET A 249 5.29 23.85 -13.57
#